data_AF-A0A250DN57-F1
#
_entry.id   AF-A0A250DN57-F1
#
_cell.length_a   1.000
_cell.length_b   1.000
_cell.length_c   1.000
_cell.angle_alpha   90.00
_cell.angle_beta   90.00
_cell.angle_gamma   90.00
#
_symmetry.space_group_name_H-M   'P 1'
#
loop_
_entity.id
_entity.type
_entity.pdbx_description
1 polymer ?
#
loop_
_entity_poly.entity_id
_entity_poly.type
_entity_poly.pdbx_seq_one_letter_code
_entity_poly.pdbx_strand_id
1 'polypeptide(L)'
;MSLRDATPAGARQGDRRQGTQRDAWYGAAAPGTAFDWPRTLVARGADRLQAAHLRHRPQEARSGALHCFLLDCSASMRHDGQLARAKGQLLALMQEAYQRRDHVALLCFAGDVVELRLPPRRASAWNDDWVAPIAAGGGTPLALGVQRAQQLLAKHESRQRWLWLLTDGRSNESPARPAAADVACVMDFERARTPLHRARQLAAQWDARYLSA
;
A
#
# COMPACT_ATOMS: atom_id res chain seq x y z
N MET A 1 -30.81 42.22 44.36
CA MET A 1 -31.40 40.91 43.97
C MET A 1 -30.79 40.53 42.62
N SER A 2 -29.54 40.04 42.59
CA SER A 2 -29.08 38.63 42.68
C SER A 2 -29.60 37.74 41.54
N LEU A 3 -28.82 37.72 40.45
CA LEU A 3 -28.75 36.64 39.47
C LEU A 3 -27.81 35.54 40.03
N ARG A 4 -28.27 34.29 40.07
CA ARG A 4 -27.49 33.05 40.31
C ARG A 4 -28.14 31.96 39.46
N ASP A 5 -27.43 31.45 38.46
CA ASP A 5 -26.56 30.26 38.45
C ASP A 5 -27.31 28.96 38.11
N ALA A 6 -27.00 28.39 36.95
CA ALA A 6 -26.72 26.97 36.77
C ALA A 6 -26.13 26.68 35.37
N THR A 7 -24.86 26.30 35.34
CA THR A 7 -24.25 25.35 34.36
C THR A 7 -24.10 24.01 35.13
N PRO A 8 -23.77 22.82 34.55
CA PRO A 8 -23.24 22.57 33.20
C PRO A 8 -23.71 21.25 32.53
N ALA A 9 -23.06 20.95 31.39
CA ALA A 9 -22.56 19.62 30.97
C ALA A 9 -23.18 19.03 29.70
N GLY A 10 -22.30 18.65 28.76
CA GLY A 10 -22.65 17.86 27.60
C GLY A 10 -21.75 18.03 26.37
N ALA A 11 -20.44 18.25 26.55
CA ALA A 11 -19.48 18.19 25.45
C ALA A 11 -19.45 16.77 24.87
N ARG A 12 -19.91 16.62 23.62
CA ARG A 12 -19.80 15.37 22.87
C ARG A 12 -18.34 15.18 22.44
N GLN A 13 -17.64 14.37 23.22
CA GLN A 13 -16.31 13.85 22.97
C GLN A 13 -16.28 13.15 21.60
N GLY A 14 -15.67 13.82 20.62
CA GLY A 14 -15.37 13.22 19.31
C GLY A 14 -14.41 12.05 19.48
N ASP A 15 -14.80 10.93 18.88
CA ASP A 15 -14.10 9.66 18.82
C ASP A 15 -12.70 9.82 18.19
N ARG A 16 -11.68 9.98 19.07
CA ARG A 16 -10.26 10.10 18.72
C ARG A 16 -9.58 8.74 18.42
N ARG A 17 -10.32 7.69 18.07
CA ARG A 17 -9.76 6.34 17.91
C ARG A 17 -9.42 5.91 16.48
N GLN A 18 -9.61 6.77 15.47
CA GLN A 18 -9.31 6.45 14.06
C GLN A 18 -7.95 6.99 13.56
N GLY A 19 -7.14 7.60 14.43
CA GLY A 19 -5.88 8.26 14.05
C GLY A 19 -4.66 7.33 13.92
N THR A 20 -4.69 6.11 14.46
CA THR A 20 -3.47 5.31 14.69
C THR A 20 -3.11 4.31 13.58
N GLN A 21 -3.95 4.12 12.57
CA GLN A 21 -3.67 3.16 11.48
C GLN A 21 -3.02 3.83 10.24
N ARG A 22 -3.05 5.17 10.17
CA ARG A 22 -2.57 5.97 9.01
C ARG A 22 -1.06 5.90 8.76
N ASP A 23 -0.28 5.53 9.77
CA ASP A 23 1.19 5.50 9.71
C ASP A 23 1.78 4.09 9.59
N ALA A 24 0.95 3.03 9.60
CA ALA A 24 1.41 1.64 9.71
C ALA A 24 2.03 1.09 8.41
N TRP A 25 1.61 1.60 7.26
CA TRP A 25 2.00 1.08 5.94
C TRP A 25 3.35 1.59 5.47
N TYR A 26 3.59 2.86 5.71
CA TYR A 26 4.79 3.56 5.27
C TYR A 26 5.61 3.84 6.51
N GLY A 27 6.34 2.83 7.02
CA GLY A 27 7.33 3.04 8.07
C GLY A 27 8.04 4.37 7.81
N ALA A 28 8.06 5.24 8.82
CA ALA A 28 8.41 6.66 8.72
C ALA A 28 9.51 6.86 7.67
N ALA A 29 9.26 7.74 6.69
CA ALA A 29 10.27 8.07 5.68
C ALA A 29 11.56 8.43 6.43
N ALA A 30 12.51 7.48 6.45
CA ALA A 30 13.74 7.67 7.18
C ALA A 30 14.40 8.92 6.59
N PRO A 31 14.72 9.96 7.38
CA PRO A 31 15.43 11.11 6.86
C PRO A 31 16.66 10.59 6.13
N GLY A 32 16.87 11.06 4.89
CA GLY A 32 17.95 10.60 4.03
C GLY A 32 19.25 10.52 4.83
N THR A 33 19.71 9.29 5.07
CA THR A 33 20.78 8.99 6.02
C THR A 33 22.15 9.43 5.51
N ALA A 34 22.23 9.90 4.27
CA ALA A 34 23.45 10.41 3.65
C ALA A 34 23.56 11.94 3.78
N PHE A 35 24.63 12.37 4.45
CA PHE A 35 25.01 13.78 4.50
C PHE A 35 25.51 14.27 3.13
N ASP A 36 25.17 15.51 2.80
CA ASP A 36 25.76 16.27 1.71
C ASP A 36 27.09 16.83 2.19
N TRP A 37 28.15 16.03 2.12
CA TRP A 37 29.48 16.47 2.56
C TRP A 37 29.97 17.74 1.85
N PRO A 38 29.83 17.90 0.52
CA PRO A 38 30.20 19.15 -0.16
C PRO A 38 29.52 20.38 0.46
N ARG A 39 28.19 20.37 0.62
CA ARG A 39 27.47 21.51 1.19
C ARG A 39 27.71 21.68 2.68
N THR A 40 27.94 20.58 3.41
CA THR A 40 28.33 20.59 4.82
C THR A 40 29.68 21.27 5.01
N LEU A 41 30.65 20.97 4.16
CA LEU A 41 31.98 21.57 4.21
C LEU A 41 31.96 23.05 3.83
N VAL A 42 31.12 23.44 2.86
CA VAL A 42 30.88 24.85 2.54
C VAL A 42 30.21 25.59 3.70
N ALA A 43 29.21 24.99 4.35
CA ALA A 43 28.55 25.57 5.52
C ALA A 43 29.46 25.65 6.75
N ARG A 44 30.43 24.73 6.87
CA ARG A 44 31.45 24.74 7.92
C ARG A 44 32.50 25.85 7.70
N GLY A 45 32.91 26.09 6.45
CA GLY A 45 34.01 27.00 6.16
C GLY A 45 35.31 26.57 6.86
N ALA A 46 35.97 27.50 7.55
CA ALA A 46 37.19 27.23 8.33
C ALA A 46 36.92 26.77 9.78
N ASP A 47 35.65 26.76 10.21
CA ASP A 47 35.30 26.43 11.59
C ASP A 47 35.38 24.93 11.89
N ARG A 48 35.36 24.59 13.19
CA ARG A 48 35.22 23.21 13.63
C ARG A 48 33.86 22.66 13.21
N LEU A 49 33.80 21.40 12.77
CA LEU A 49 32.53 20.76 12.38
C LEU A 49 31.56 20.71 13.57
N GLN A 50 30.37 21.29 13.39
CA GLN A 50 29.29 21.31 14.37
C GLN A 50 28.02 20.76 13.72
N ALA A 51 27.06 20.32 14.54
CA ALA A 51 25.77 19.82 14.07
C ALA A 51 25.03 20.83 13.16
N ALA A 52 25.18 22.13 13.43
CA ALA A 52 24.60 23.21 12.63
C ALA A 52 25.17 23.29 11.19
N HIS A 53 26.35 22.72 10.94
CA HIS A 53 26.97 22.67 9.61
C HIS A 53 26.49 21.48 8.78
N LEU A 54 25.95 20.43 9.42
CA LEU A 54 25.47 19.25 8.72
C LEU A 54 24.38 19.64 7.74
N ARG A 55 24.58 19.27 6.47
CA ARG A 55 23.60 19.37 5.41
C ARG A 55 23.27 17.95 4.99
N HIS A 56 21.99 17.64 4.90
CA HIS A 56 21.56 16.38 4.31
C HIS A 56 21.52 16.53 2.80
N ARG A 57 21.90 15.46 2.08
CA ARG A 57 21.67 15.42 0.64
C ARG A 57 20.17 15.59 0.43
N PRO A 58 19.71 16.58 -0.36
CA PRO A 58 18.32 16.59 -0.79
C PRO A 58 18.08 15.22 -1.41
N GLN A 59 17.16 14.44 -0.84
CA GLN A 59 16.72 13.24 -1.52
C GLN A 59 16.22 13.75 -2.87
N GLU A 60 16.86 13.31 -3.98
CA GLU A 60 16.27 13.48 -5.31
C GLU A 60 14.80 13.22 -5.15
N ALA A 61 13.96 14.20 -5.52
CA ALA A 61 12.53 14.09 -5.32
C ALA A 61 12.12 12.80 -6.01
N ARG A 62 11.99 11.72 -5.22
CA ARG A 62 11.61 10.41 -5.74
C ARG A 62 10.34 10.73 -6.49
N SER A 63 10.36 10.55 -7.81
CA SER A 63 9.11 10.53 -8.55
C SER A 63 8.23 9.55 -7.76
N GLY A 64 7.09 10.02 -7.25
CA GLY A 64 6.38 9.34 -6.15
C GLY A 64 6.27 7.83 -6.34
N ALA A 65 6.15 7.07 -5.26
CA ALA A 65 6.15 5.61 -5.32
C ALA A 65 5.09 5.10 -6.32
N LEU A 66 5.35 3.96 -6.95
CA LEU A 66 4.36 3.23 -7.73
C LEU A 66 3.79 2.11 -6.87
N HIS A 67 2.50 2.18 -6.59
CA HIS A 67 1.72 1.12 -5.94
C HIS A 67 1.03 0.26 -7.00
N CYS A 68 1.56 -0.94 -7.24
CA CYS A 68 0.94 -1.93 -8.09
C CYS A 68 0.11 -2.89 -7.23
N PHE A 69 -1.20 -2.84 -7.42
CA PHE A 69 -2.16 -3.69 -6.75
C PHE A 69 -2.50 -4.90 -7.62
N LEU A 70 -2.49 -6.09 -7.03
CA LEU A 70 -2.89 -7.36 -7.61
C LEU A 70 -4.12 -7.82 -6.83
N LEU A 71 -5.30 -7.67 -7.43
CA LEU A 71 -6.56 -8.03 -6.80
C LEU A 71 -7.03 -9.38 -7.31
N ASP A 72 -7.12 -10.34 -6.39
CA ASP A 72 -7.75 -11.62 -6.61
C ASP A 72 -9.26 -11.43 -6.77
N CYS A 73 -9.75 -11.77 -7.97
CA CYS A 73 -11.16 -11.74 -8.33
C CYS A 73 -11.66 -13.16 -8.62
N SER A 74 -11.06 -14.19 -8.03
CA SER A 74 -11.49 -15.58 -8.20
C SER A 74 -12.81 -15.89 -7.48
N ALA A 75 -13.39 -17.06 -7.75
CA ALA A 75 -14.67 -17.46 -7.18
C ALA A 75 -14.68 -17.52 -5.63
N SER A 76 -13.55 -17.84 -4.99
CA SER A 76 -13.47 -17.92 -3.54
C SER A 76 -13.60 -16.55 -2.87
N MET A 77 -13.12 -15.50 -3.53
CA MET A 77 -13.27 -14.11 -3.11
C MET A 77 -14.74 -13.61 -3.14
N ARG A 78 -15.66 -14.35 -3.78
CA ARG A 78 -17.10 -14.04 -3.76
C ARG A 78 -17.73 -14.28 -2.38
N HIS A 79 -17.21 -15.24 -1.62
CA HIS A 79 -17.83 -15.70 -0.38
C HIS A 79 -17.55 -14.73 0.77
N ASP A 80 -18.49 -14.62 1.70
CA ASP A 80 -18.36 -13.84 2.95
C ASP A 80 -17.90 -12.38 2.77
N GLY A 81 -18.21 -11.78 1.60
CA GLY A 81 -17.86 -10.40 1.28
C GLY A 81 -16.37 -10.12 1.15
N GLN A 82 -15.53 -11.15 0.94
CA GLN A 82 -14.07 -11.00 0.86
C GLN A 82 -13.64 -10.00 -0.24
N LEU A 83 -14.18 -10.12 -1.46
CA LEU A 83 -13.91 -9.17 -2.54
C LEU A 83 -14.38 -7.76 -2.20
N ALA A 84 -15.53 -7.61 -1.56
CA ALA A 84 -16.04 -6.29 -1.16
C ALA A 84 -15.09 -5.61 -0.17
N ARG A 85 -14.56 -6.37 0.79
CA ARG A 85 -13.55 -5.89 1.75
C ARG A 85 -12.22 -5.57 1.06
N ALA A 86 -11.80 -6.40 0.12
CA ALA A 86 -10.59 -6.17 -0.67
C ALA A 86 -10.68 -4.87 -1.49
N LYS A 87 -11.83 -4.60 -2.11
CA LYS A 87 -12.10 -3.32 -2.76
C LYS A 87 -12.05 -2.15 -1.78
N GLY A 88 -12.64 -2.29 -0.59
CA GLY A 88 -12.57 -1.25 0.44
C GLY A 88 -11.13 -0.92 0.86
N GLN A 89 -10.29 -1.93 1.06
CA GLN A 89 -8.86 -1.75 1.37
C GLN A 89 -8.09 -1.16 0.20
N LEU A 90 -8.36 -1.61 -1.03
CA LEU A 90 -7.78 -1.03 -2.24
C LEU A 90 -8.06 0.47 -2.30
N LEU A 91 -9.32 0.88 -2.11
CA LEU A 91 -9.70 2.30 -2.13
C LEU A 91 -9.00 3.11 -1.02
N ALA A 92 -8.89 2.56 0.19
CA ALA A 92 -8.16 3.20 1.29
C ALA A 92 -6.68 3.41 0.93
N LEU A 93 -6.01 2.40 0.38
CA LEU A 93 -4.60 2.49 -0.05
C LEU A 93 -4.41 3.45 -1.22
N MET A 94 -5.36 3.50 -2.16
CA MET A 94 -5.33 4.46 -3.26
C MET A 94 -5.50 5.91 -2.77
N GLN A 95 -6.34 6.11 -1.75
CA GLN A 95 -6.53 7.42 -1.12
C GLN A 95 -5.28 7.87 -0.34
N GLU A 96 -4.55 6.95 0.28
CA GLU A 96 -3.24 7.24 0.88
C GLU A 96 -2.21 7.62 -0.19
N ALA A 97 -2.13 6.85 -1.28
CA ALA A 97 -1.26 7.15 -2.42
C ALA A 97 -1.59 8.53 -3.04
N TYR A 98 -2.88 8.89 -3.12
CA TYR A 98 -3.33 10.20 -3.59
C TYR A 98 -2.76 11.34 -2.74
N GLN A 99 -2.91 11.25 -1.41
CA GLN A 99 -2.39 12.26 -0.48
C GLN A 99 -0.88 12.44 -0.61
N ARG A 100 -0.16 11.34 -0.87
CA ARG A 100 1.30 11.31 -1.05
C ARG A 100 1.75 11.70 -2.46
N ARG A 101 0.81 11.93 -3.38
CA ARG A 101 1.06 12.21 -4.81
C ARG A 101 1.79 11.06 -5.53
N ASP A 102 1.58 9.85 -5.05
CA ASP A 102 2.14 8.61 -5.58
C ASP A 102 1.35 8.15 -6.82
N HIS A 103 1.90 7.15 -7.52
CA HIS A 103 1.28 6.51 -8.67
C HIS A 103 0.69 5.17 -8.27
N VAL A 104 -0.33 4.75 -9.01
CA VAL A 104 -1.09 3.53 -8.76
C VAL A 104 -1.30 2.79 -10.08
N ALA A 105 -1.36 1.47 -9.99
CA ALA A 105 -1.77 0.57 -11.05
C ALA A 105 -2.56 -0.59 -10.44
N LEU A 106 -3.56 -1.12 -11.15
CA LEU A 106 -4.33 -2.28 -10.71
C LEU A 106 -4.32 -3.35 -11.79
N LEU A 107 -3.91 -4.55 -11.38
CA LEU A 107 -4.13 -5.80 -12.08
C LEU A 107 -5.23 -6.59 -11.35
N CYS A 108 -6.23 -7.04 -12.09
CA CYS A 108 -7.24 -7.98 -11.59
C CYS A 108 -6.97 -9.34 -12.21
N PHE A 109 -7.12 -10.42 -11.44
CA PHE A 109 -6.97 -11.77 -11.98
C PHE A 109 -8.12 -12.68 -11.54
N ALA A 110 -8.63 -13.46 -12.49
CA ALA A 110 -9.79 -14.34 -12.34
C ALA A 110 -9.82 -15.34 -13.50
N GLY A 111 -10.25 -16.58 -13.24
CA GLY A 111 -10.26 -17.61 -14.27
C GLY A 111 -8.84 -17.92 -14.74
N ASP A 112 -8.59 -17.68 -16.02
CA ASP A 112 -7.28 -17.83 -16.66
C ASP A 112 -6.74 -16.49 -17.20
N VAL A 113 -7.32 -15.37 -16.73
CA VAL A 113 -7.05 -14.03 -17.27
C VAL A 113 -6.49 -13.11 -16.20
N VAL A 114 -5.56 -12.24 -16.63
CA VAL A 114 -5.07 -11.09 -15.87
C VAL A 114 -5.35 -9.83 -16.67
N GLU A 115 -6.18 -8.94 -16.14
CA GLU A 115 -6.58 -7.68 -16.75
C GLU A 115 -5.82 -6.51 -16.10
N LEU A 116 -5.17 -5.67 -16.90
CA LEU A 116 -4.68 -4.37 -16.46
C LEU A 116 -5.85 -3.39 -16.38
N ARG A 117 -6.52 -3.40 -15.22
CA ARG A 117 -7.73 -2.60 -14.97
C ARG A 117 -7.43 -1.11 -14.86
N LEU A 118 -6.30 -0.76 -14.26
CA LEU A 118 -5.82 0.62 -14.15
C LEU A 118 -4.36 0.68 -14.57
N PRO A 119 -4.03 1.30 -15.72
CA PRO A 119 -2.64 1.49 -16.11
C PRO A 119 -1.92 2.43 -15.12
N PRO A 120 -0.58 2.34 -15.01
CA PRO A 120 0.19 3.19 -14.11
C PRO A 120 -0.10 4.68 -14.35
N ARG A 121 -0.69 5.32 -13.34
CA ARG A 121 -1.00 6.76 -13.37
C ARG A 121 -0.93 7.36 -11.98
N ARG A 122 -0.88 8.68 -11.91
CA ARG A 122 -0.96 9.38 -10.63
C ARG A 122 -2.31 9.09 -9.96
N ALA A 123 -2.29 8.79 -8.66
CA ALA A 123 -3.50 8.61 -7.89
C ALA A 123 -4.38 9.87 -7.95
N SER A 124 -5.70 9.68 -7.91
CA SER A 124 -6.70 10.73 -8.08
C SER A 124 -7.77 10.56 -7.00
N ALA A 125 -8.29 11.67 -6.47
CA ALA A 125 -9.19 11.65 -5.32
C ALA A 125 -10.54 10.98 -5.60
N TRP A 126 -11.06 11.06 -6.84
CA TRP A 126 -12.50 10.85 -7.09
C TRP A 126 -12.82 10.17 -8.41
N ASN A 127 -12.64 8.85 -8.45
CA ASN A 127 -13.40 7.98 -9.35
C ASN A 127 -13.22 6.53 -8.89
N ASP A 128 -14.20 5.99 -8.18
CA ASP A 128 -14.20 4.59 -7.73
C ASP A 128 -15.19 3.74 -8.55
N ASP A 129 -15.87 4.36 -9.52
CA ASP A 129 -16.90 3.73 -10.36
C ASP A 129 -16.35 2.58 -11.18
N TRP A 130 -15.04 2.58 -11.44
CA TRP A 130 -14.36 1.51 -12.17
C TRP A 130 -14.03 0.29 -11.28
N VAL A 131 -14.01 0.46 -9.95
CA VAL A 131 -13.82 -0.62 -8.94
C VAL A 131 -15.13 -1.34 -8.65
N ALA A 132 -16.24 -0.60 -8.58
CA ALA A 132 -17.58 -1.14 -8.33
C ALA A 132 -17.94 -2.36 -9.22
N PRO A 133 -17.75 -2.34 -10.56
CA PRO A 133 -18.13 -3.44 -11.45
C PRO A 133 -17.22 -4.68 -11.39
N ILE A 134 -16.09 -4.64 -10.69
CA ILE A 134 -15.19 -5.81 -10.59
C ILE A 134 -15.93 -6.96 -9.89
N ALA A 135 -16.18 -8.06 -10.58
CA ALA A 135 -16.89 -9.21 -10.03
C ALA A 135 -15.93 -10.38 -9.78
N ALA A 136 -16.26 -11.23 -8.79
CA ALA A 136 -15.51 -12.45 -8.50
C ALA A 136 -15.98 -13.62 -9.39
N GLY A 137 -15.07 -14.43 -9.93
CA GLY A 137 -15.38 -15.65 -10.68
C GLY A 137 -14.13 -16.41 -11.17
N GLY A 138 -14.32 -17.68 -11.53
CA GLY A 138 -13.25 -18.52 -12.09
C GLY A 138 -12.15 -18.93 -11.09
N GLY A 139 -11.07 -19.50 -11.63
CA GLY A 139 -9.85 -19.85 -10.90
C GLY A 139 -8.98 -18.63 -10.55
N THR A 140 -7.79 -18.92 -10.05
CA THR A 140 -6.86 -17.93 -9.50
C THR A 140 -5.50 -18.06 -10.21
N PRO A 141 -5.24 -17.33 -11.31
CA PRO A 141 -3.99 -17.43 -12.05
C PRO A 141 -2.93 -16.51 -11.41
N LEU A 142 -2.58 -16.81 -10.17
CA LEU A 142 -1.69 -16.01 -9.32
C LEU A 142 -0.30 -15.89 -9.94
N ALA A 143 0.26 -16.98 -10.48
CA ALA A 143 1.58 -16.93 -11.08
C ALA A 143 1.63 -15.98 -12.30
N LEU A 144 0.60 -16.01 -13.14
CA LEU A 144 0.46 -15.10 -14.27
C LEU A 144 0.28 -13.66 -13.79
N GLY A 145 -0.51 -13.44 -12.74
CA GLY A 145 -0.70 -12.12 -12.12
C GLY A 145 0.62 -11.51 -11.64
N VAL A 146 1.42 -12.30 -10.92
CA VAL A 146 2.75 -11.91 -10.44
C VAL A 146 3.72 -11.63 -11.59
N GLN A 147 3.71 -12.44 -12.65
CA GLN A 147 4.52 -12.20 -13.84
C GLN A 147 4.16 -10.87 -14.54
N ARG A 148 2.87 -10.55 -14.68
CA ARG A 148 2.42 -9.28 -15.27
C ARG A 148 2.81 -8.10 -14.40
N ALA A 149 2.74 -8.24 -13.09
CA ALA A 149 3.20 -7.23 -12.15
C ALA A 149 4.70 -6.99 -12.24
N GLN A 150 5.51 -8.06 -12.32
CA GLN A 150 6.95 -7.97 -12.56
C GLN A 150 7.26 -7.13 -13.80
N GLN A 151 6.60 -7.42 -14.92
CA GLN A 151 6.79 -6.70 -16.18
C GLN A 151 6.39 -5.23 -16.09
N LEU A 152 5.30 -4.93 -15.38
CA LEU A 152 4.83 -3.56 -15.17
C LEU A 152 5.80 -2.78 -14.28
N LEU A 153 6.20 -3.35 -13.15
CA LEU A 153 7.10 -2.70 -12.19
C LEU A 153 8.50 -2.48 -12.78
N ALA A 154 9.01 -3.42 -13.58
CA ALA A 154 10.32 -3.29 -14.24
C ALA A 154 10.41 -2.06 -15.16
N LYS A 155 9.29 -1.61 -15.75
CA LYS A 155 9.24 -0.41 -16.60
C LYS A 155 9.26 0.92 -15.83
N HIS A 156 9.19 0.87 -14.50
CA HIS A 156 9.08 2.04 -13.62
C HIS A 156 10.19 2.08 -12.57
N GLU A 157 11.42 1.74 -12.95
CA GLU A 157 12.59 1.68 -12.06
C GLU A 157 13.03 3.03 -11.47
N SER A 158 12.60 4.16 -12.05
CA SER A 158 12.85 5.51 -11.51
C SER A 158 12.02 5.86 -10.28
N ARG A 159 11.16 4.93 -9.83
CA ARG A 159 10.26 5.06 -8.69
C ARG A 159 10.53 3.95 -7.70
N GLN A 160 10.22 4.20 -6.43
CA GLN A 160 10.07 3.10 -5.47
C GLN A 160 8.83 2.29 -5.83
N ARG A 161 8.96 0.97 -5.96
CA ARG A 161 7.94 0.05 -6.47
C ARG A 161 7.38 -0.81 -5.35
N TRP A 162 6.10 -0.63 -5.07
CA TRP A 162 5.34 -1.42 -4.10
C TRP A 162 4.43 -2.40 -4.84
N LEU A 163 4.47 -3.66 -4.41
CA LEU A 163 3.52 -4.69 -4.81
C LEU A 163 2.57 -4.97 -3.66
N TRP A 164 1.27 -4.94 -3.95
CA TRP A 164 0.21 -5.30 -3.00
C TRP A 164 -0.59 -6.46 -3.57
N LEU A 165 -0.49 -7.64 -2.97
CA LEU A 165 -1.33 -8.78 -3.30
C LEU A 165 -2.53 -8.83 -2.36
N LEU A 166 -3.74 -8.74 -2.90
CA LEU A 166 -5.00 -8.83 -2.15
C LEU A 166 -5.68 -10.15 -2.54
N THR A 167 -5.67 -11.14 -1.64
CA THR A 167 -6.17 -12.50 -1.92
C THR A 167 -6.67 -13.18 -0.64
N ASP A 168 -7.52 -14.19 -0.79
CA ASP A 168 -7.88 -15.13 0.29
C ASP A 168 -6.96 -16.37 0.34
N GLY A 169 -5.91 -16.40 -0.50
CA GLY A 169 -4.90 -17.46 -0.52
C GLY A 169 -5.40 -18.81 -1.01
N ARG A 170 -6.55 -18.88 -1.69
CA ARG A 170 -7.13 -20.18 -2.12
C ARG A 170 -6.42 -20.84 -3.30
N SER A 171 -5.54 -20.13 -4.02
CA SER A 171 -4.68 -20.74 -5.03
C SER A 171 -3.73 -21.78 -4.42
N ASN A 172 -3.38 -22.80 -5.20
CA ASN A 172 -2.32 -23.76 -4.87
C ASN A 172 -0.95 -23.29 -5.42
N GLU A 173 -0.92 -22.20 -6.19
CA GLU A 173 0.31 -21.69 -6.79
C GLU A 173 1.17 -20.96 -5.77
N SER A 174 2.49 -21.09 -5.90
CA SER A 174 3.48 -20.42 -5.05
C SER A 174 4.54 -19.74 -5.91
N PRO A 175 4.18 -18.69 -6.68
CA PRO A 175 5.15 -18.00 -7.54
C PRO A 175 6.23 -17.32 -6.71
N ALA A 176 7.41 -17.13 -7.32
CA ALA A 176 8.48 -16.37 -6.70
C ALA A 176 8.10 -14.90 -6.54
N ARG A 177 8.68 -14.22 -5.54
CA ARG A 177 8.53 -12.78 -5.37
C ARG A 177 9.00 -12.07 -6.65
N PRO A 178 8.22 -11.12 -7.20
CA PRO A 178 8.66 -10.36 -8.35
C PRO A 178 9.86 -9.47 -7.96
N ALA A 179 11.00 -9.71 -8.61
CA ALA A 179 12.28 -9.04 -8.34
C ALA A 179 12.24 -7.51 -8.54
N ALA A 180 11.31 -7.00 -9.36
CA ALA A 180 11.13 -5.57 -9.57
C ALA A 180 10.36 -4.88 -8.43
N ALA A 181 9.82 -5.63 -7.46
CA ALA A 181 9.15 -5.06 -6.30
C ALA A 181 10.15 -4.79 -5.16
N ASP A 182 10.43 -3.50 -4.93
CA ASP A 182 11.29 -3.06 -3.81
C ASP A 182 10.61 -3.41 -2.47
N VAL A 183 9.28 -3.29 -2.41
CA VAL A 183 8.47 -3.68 -1.26
C VAL A 183 7.32 -4.57 -1.72
N ALA A 184 7.11 -5.70 -1.02
CA ALA A 184 5.98 -6.59 -1.24
C ALA A 184 5.10 -6.65 0.01
N CYS A 185 3.79 -6.57 -0.19
CA CYS A 185 2.77 -6.69 0.84
C CYS A 185 1.75 -7.73 0.40
N VAL A 186 1.33 -8.60 1.32
CA VAL A 186 0.27 -9.59 1.11
C VAL A 186 -0.84 -9.30 2.11
N MET A 187 -2.02 -8.98 1.59
CA MET A 187 -3.23 -8.74 2.35
C MET A 187 -4.16 -9.94 2.21
N ASP A 188 -4.37 -10.59 3.33
CA ASP A 188 -5.11 -11.84 3.49
C ASP A 188 -6.55 -11.56 3.89
N PHE A 189 -7.48 -12.02 3.05
CA PHE A 189 -8.91 -11.90 3.26
C PHE A 189 -9.57 -13.21 3.71
N GLU A 190 -8.80 -14.27 3.95
CA GLU A 190 -9.32 -15.58 4.34
C GLU A 190 -10.16 -15.50 5.63
N ARG A 191 -11.40 -16.01 5.55
CA ARG A 191 -12.34 -16.10 6.69
C ARG A 191 -12.91 -17.50 6.94
N ALA A 192 -12.21 -18.52 6.46
CA ALA A 192 -12.64 -19.90 6.62
C ALA A 192 -12.68 -20.32 8.11
N ARG A 193 -13.67 -21.14 8.49
CA ARG A 193 -13.70 -21.78 9.82
C ARG A 193 -12.43 -22.59 10.09
N THR A 194 -11.89 -23.21 9.05
CA THR A 194 -10.59 -23.87 9.05
C THR A 194 -9.70 -23.16 8.02
N PRO A 195 -8.83 -22.23 8.45
CA PRO A 195 -7.97 -21.47 7.56
C PRO A 195 -6.85 -22.33 6.97
N LEU A 196 -6.54 -22.09 5.69
CA LEU A 196 -5.44 -22.73 4.97
C LEU A 196 -4.11 -21.98 5.17
N HIS A 197 -4.15 -20.70 5.58
CA HIS A 197 -2.98 -19.87 5.87
C HIS A 197 -1.98 -19.72 4.71
N ARG A 198 -2.42 -19.95 3.47
CA ARG A 198 -1.54 -19.91 2.29
C ARG A 198 -1.07 -18.51 1.94
N ALA A 199 -1.92 -17.49 2.09
CA ALA A 199 -1.50 -16.10 1.92
C ALA A 199 -0.36 -15.74 2.91
N ARG A 200 -0.43 -16.26 4.15
CA ARG A 200 0.65 -16.11 5.14
C ARG A 200 1.92 -16.86 4.74
N GLN A 201 1.80 -18.09 4.24
CA GLN A 201 2.94 -18.87 3.75
C GLN A 201 3.63 -18.18 2.58
N LEU A 202 2.86 -17.66 1.62
CA LEU A 202 3.37 -16.91 0.48
C LEU A 202 4.07 -15.63 0.93
N ALA A 203 3.48 -14.90 1.89
CA ALA A 203 4.10 -13.71 2.46
C ALA A 203 5.45 -14.02 3.13
N ALA A 204 5.53 -15.13 3.87
CA ALA A 204 6.79 -15.59 4.46
C ALA A 204 7.82 -15.99 3.39
N GLN A 205 7.40 -16.71 2.35
CA GLN A 205 8.28 -17.06 1.22
C GLN A 205 8.84 -15.82 0.51
N TRP A 206 8.04 -14.76 0.42
CA TRP A 206 8.43 -13.53 -0.23
C TRP A 206 9.22 -12.57 0.67
N ASP A 207 9.37 -12.87 1.96
CA ASP A 207 9.78 -11.86 2.96
C ASP A 207 8.95 -10.56 2.79
N ALA A 208 7.65 -10.75 2.63
CA ALA A 208 6.67 -9.70 2.39
C ALA A 208 5.94 -9.35 3.69
N ARG A 209 5.46 -8.10 3.75
CA ARG A 209 4.63 -7.65 4.87
C ARG A 209 3.28 -8.37 4.80
N TYR A 210 2.96 -9.16 5.81
CA TYR A 210 1.70 -9.88 5.92
C TYR A 210 0.67 -9.09 6.71
N LEU A 211 -0.56 -9.04 6.20
CA LEU A 211 -1.64 -8.22 6.74
C LEU A 211 -2.91 -9.03 6.72
N SER A 212 -3.58 -9.15 7.86
CA SER A 212 -4.89 -9.76 7.95
C SER A 212 -5.94 -8.65 7.90
N ALA A 213 -6.89 -8.77 6.97
CA ALA A 213 -7.97 -7.82 6.79
C ALA A 213 -9.20 -8.19 7.61
#